data_AF-A0A2W4IHJ9-F1
#
_entry.id   AF-A0A2W4IHJ9-F1
#
_cell.length_a   1.000
_cell.length_b   1.000
_cell.length_c   1.000
_cell.angle_alpha   90.00
_cell.angle_beta   90.00
_cell.angle_gamma   90.00
#
_symmetry.space_group_name_H-M   'P 1'
#
loop_
_entity.id
_entity.type
_entity.pdbx_description
1 polymer ?
#
loop_
_entity_poly.entity_id
_entity_poly.type
_entity_poly.pdbx_seq_one_letter_code
_entity_poly.pdbx_strand_id
1 'polypeptide(L)'
;MASNEVGNMKPIPKVKSLQKYKKSLSPNQMKIAIAALSLMVLSAAVLGGYVLSILWRVSLAEHEVMGKDLMLHVFKSDKQFNLPPTIDSYFAQTFVQNYKTLSFPVWRDKINGFQHSYGSALAAYELGDFLSDKLFVANEFTEWLFDRDGVSERDLRDRHRDLSNNKVGRKVGVDARKTGLHGRDAEEYIRDHIVIGIEFDHTVITHWRNPMIDTLPSEAAMGCSNLPRINEFDCIKIVRQKAKKTRLRIARRFNFYWNKVQARVT
;
A
#
# COMPACT_ATOMS: atom_id res chain seq x y z
N MET A 1 4.76 69.65 36.36
CA MET A 1 5.89 68.74 36.67
C MET A 1 5.41 67.31 36.48
N ALA A 2 5.81 66.69 35.37
CA ALA A 2 5.73 65.25 35.13
C ALA A 2 6.92 64.92 34.20
N SER A 3 7.82 64.07 34.68
CA SER A 3 9.10 63.72 34.07
C SER A 3 8.91 62.70 32.95
N ASN A 4 9.43 63.02 31.76
CA ASN A 4 9.57 62.09 30.65
C ASN A 4 10.79 61.19 30.88
N GLU A 5 10.59 59.94 31.29
CA GLU A 5 11.60 58.90 31.21
C GLU A 5 11.58 58.27 29.82
N VAL A 6 12.48 58.70 28.94
CA VAL A 6 12.77 58.01 27.68
C VAL A 6 13.64 56.80 28.01
N GLY A 7 13.01 55.64 28.09
CA GLY A 7 13.64 54.35 28.33
C GLY A 7 14.74 54.05 27.32
N ASN A 8 15.95 53.92 27.83
CA ASN A 8 17.18 53.58 27.13
C ASN A 8 17.07 52.13 26.58
N MET A 9 16.69 51.95 25.31
CA MET A 9 16.64 50.63 24.68
C MET A 9 18.07 50.06 24.56
N LYS A 10 18.34 48.98 25.29
CA LYS A 10 19.58 48.20 25.13
C LYS A 10 19.63 47.62 23.70
N PRO A 11 20.77 47.72 23.01
CA PRO A 11 20.92 47.14 21.68
C PRO A 11 20.75 45.62 21.74
N ILE A 12 19.88 45.09 20.86
CA ILE A 12 19.72 43.66 20.63
C ILE A 12 21.08 43.07 20.26
N PRO A 13 21.57 42.03 20.95
CA PRO A 13 22.85 41.42 20.63
C PRO A 13 22.81 40.90 19.19
N LYS A 14 23.68 41.46 18.33
CA LYS A 14 23.92 40.95 16.98
C LYS A 14 24.24 39.46 17.10
N VAL A 15 23.41 38.63 16.47
CA VAL A 15 23.61 37.19 16.31
C VAL A 15 24.90 36.98 15.52
N LYS A 16 26.04 37.02 16.23
CA LYS A 16 27.31 36.53 15.71
C LYS A 16 27.20 35.02 15.66
N SER A 17 27.54 34.46 14.50
CA SER A 17 27.96 33.07 14.29
C SER A 17 26.93 32.02 13.83
N LEU A 18 26.23 32.29 12.71
CA LEU A 18 25.82 31.19 11.81
C LEU A 18 26.96 30.73 10.86
N GLN A 19 28.09 31.45 10.82
CA GLN A 19 29.29 31.04 10.08
C GLN A 19 30.08 29.90 10.77
N LYS A 20 29.71 29.47 11.98
CA LYS A 20 30.49 28.48 12.76
C LYS A 20 30.31 27.02 12.31
N TYR A 21 29.46 26.76 11.31
CA TYR A 21 29.12 25.39 10.86
C TYR A 21 29.42 25.10 9.38
N LYS A 22 30.24 25.90 8.68
CA LYS A 22 30.82 25.50 7.38
C LYS A 22 32.12 24.72 7.59
N LYS A 23 32.05 23.53 8.19
CA LYS A 23 33.13 22.55 8.06
C LYS A 23 32.99 21.96 6.65
N SER A 24 33.74 22.47 5.68
CA SER A 24 33.82 21.83 4.38
C SER A 24 34.37 20.42 4.56
N LEU A 25 33.71 19.43 3.95
CA LEU A 25 34.22 18.06 3.91
C LEU A 25 35.63 18.11 3.30
N SER A 26 36.57 17.38 3.91
CA SER A 26 37.89 17.22 3.30
C SER A 26 37.74 16.52 1.93
N PRO A 27 38.69 16.68 1.00
CA PRO A 27 38.62 16.01 -0.31
C PRO A 27 38.39 14.49 -0.20
N ASN A 28 38.95 13.85 0.83
CA ASN A 28 38.73 12.42 1.10
C ASN A 28 37.31 12.13 1.60
N GLN A 29 36.78 12.97 2.49
CA GLN A 29 35.40 12.85 2.94
C GLN A 29 34.39 13.07 1.80
N MET A 30 34.68 13.98 0.86
CA MET A 30 33.86 14.20 -0.32
C MET A 30 33.89 13.00 -1.28
N LYS A 31 35.06 12.39 -1.51
CA LYS A 31 35.16 11.14 -2.30
C LYS A 31 34.37 10.00 -1.67
N ILE A 32 34.46 9.82 -0.35
CA ILE A 32 33.69 8.79 0.38
C ILE A 32 32.19 9.07 0.27
N ALA A 33 31.76 10.32 0.43
CA ALA A 33 30.35 10.70 0.31
C ALA A 33 29.80 10.43 -1.10
N ILE A 34 30.57 10.76 -2.15
CA ILE A 34 30.17 10.47 -3.53
C ILE A 34 30.08 8.96 -3.77
N ALA A 35 31.07 8.19 -3.32
CA ALA A 35 31.05 6.73 -3.48
C ALA A 35 29.85 6.10 -2.76
N ALA A 36 29.56 6.54 -1.54
CA ALA A 36 28.39 6.08 -0.78
C ALA A 36 27.08 6.44 -1.49
N LEU A 37 26.96 7.67 -2.02
CA LEU A 37 25.79 8.10 -2.78
C LEU A 37 25.61 7.27 -4.05
N SER A 38 26.68 7.05 -4.81
CA SER A 38 26.65 6.21 -6.02
C SER A 38 26.21 4.78 -5.71
N LEU A 39 26.70 4.20 -4.60
CA LEU A 39 26.29 2.86 -4.17
C LEU A 39 24.81 2.81 -3.77
N MET A 40 24.31 3.83 -3.06
CA MET A 40 22.89 3.92 -2.70
C MET A 40 22.00 4.02 -3.95
N VAL A 41 22.37 4.88 -4.91
CA VAL A 41 21.62 5.04 -6.16
C VAL A 41 21.63 3.75 -6.97
N LEU A 42 22.79 3.09 -7.10
CA LEU A 42 22.88 1.82 -7.81
C LEU A 42 22.05 0.72 -7.14
N SER A 43 22.10 0.63 -5.81
CA SER A 43 21.31 -0.34 -5.05
C SER A 43 19.80 -0.10 -5.23
N ALA A 44 19.38 1.16 -5.19
CA ALA A 44 17.99 1.54 -5.43
C ALA A 44 17.55 1.21 -6.87
N ALA A 45 18.41 1.43 -7.86
CA ALA A 45 18.12 1.10 -9.25
C ALA A 45 17.98 -0.43 -9.46
N VAL A 46 18.87 -1.22 -8.86
CA VAL A 46 18.80 -2.69 -8.92
C VAL A 46 17.54 -3.21 -8.24
N LEU A 47 17.22 -2.73 -7.04
CA LEU A 47 16.00 -3.11 -6.32
C LEU A 47 14.75 -2.68 -7.08
N GLY A 48 14.72 -1.45 -7.61
CA GLY A 48 13.61 -0.95 -8.41
C GLY A 48 13.40 -1.76 -9.69
N GLY A 49 14.49 -2.12 -10.39
CA GLY A 49 14.44 -3.01 -11.55
C GLY A 49 13.92 -4.40 -11.20
N TYR A 50 14.32 -4.94 -10.05
CA TYR A 50 13.83 -6.23 -9.56
C TYR A 50 12.32 -6.20 -9.25
N VAL A 51 11.85 -5.20 -8.49
CA VAL A 51 10.42 -5.02 -8.18
C VAL A 51 9.61 -4.86 -9.46
N LEU A 52 10.08 -4.03 -10.40
CA LEU A 52 9.42 -3.86 -11.70
C LEU A 52 9.34 -5.19 -12.48
N SER A 53 10.37 -6.04 -12.38
CA SER A 53 10.36 -7.37 -13.01
C SER A 53 9.31 -8.31 -12.38
N ILE A 54 9.09 -8.23 -11.07
CA ILE A 54 8.00 -8.96 -10.40
C ILE A 54 6.66 -8.42 -10.90
N LEU A 55 6.42 -7.11 -10.83
CA LEU A 55 5.17 -6.49 -11.26
C LEU A 55 4.82 -6.80 -12.72
N TRP A 56 5.84 -6.83 -13.59
CA TRP A 56 5.71 -7.23 -14.98
C TRP A 56 5.26 -8.70 -15.11
N ARG A 57 5.97 -9.63 -14.45
CA ARG A 57 5.63 -11.06 -14.51
C ARG A 57 4.29 -11.40 -13.87
N VAL A 58 3.93 -10.70 -12.79
CA VAL A 58 2.62 -10.79 -12.15
C VAL A 58 1.53 -10.35 -13.14
N SER A 59 1.71 -9.24 -13.85
CA SER A 59 0.76 -8.78 -14.87
C SER A 59 0.60 -9.76 -16.04
N LEU A 60 1.69 -10.39 -16.50
CA LEU A 60 1.63 -11.44 -17.52
C LEU A 60 0.83 -12.65 -17.02
N ALA A 61 1.12 -13.10 -15.80
CA ALA A 61 0.44 -14.24 -15.18
C ALA A 61 -1.04 -13.94 -14.88
N GLU A 62 -1.38 -12.73 -14.45
CA GLU A 62 -2.77 -12.28 -14.30
C GLU A 62 -3.53 -12.37 -15.61
N HIS A 63 -2.93 -11.90 -16.71
CA HIS A 63 -3.57 -11.97 -18.01
C HIS A 63 -3.80 -13.42 -18.45
N GLU A 64 -2.80 -14.29 -18.27
CA GLU A 64 -2.87 -15.71 -18.63
C GLU A 64 -3.90 -16.48 -17.77
N VAL A 65 -3.81 -16.32 -16.44
CA VAL A 65 -4.58 -17.11 -15.47
C VAL A 65 -5.97 -16.52 -15.24
N MET A 66 -6.05 -15.20 -15.08
CA MET A 66 -7.28 -14.50 -14.72
C MET A 66 -7.96 -13.84 -15.94
N GLY A 67 -7.30 -13.75 -17.09
CA GLY A 67 -7.87 -13.15 -18.31
C GLY A 67 -7.89 -11.62 -18.30
N LYS A 68 -7.28 -11.00 -17.29
CA LYS A 68 -7.22 -9.54 -17.12
C LYS A 68 -6.04 -9.13 -16.25
N ASP A 69 -5.32 -8.11 -16.70
CA ASP A 69 -4.19 -7.47 -16.06
C ASP A 69 -4.61 -6.14 -15.39
N LEU A 70 -4.58 -6.13 -14.06
CA LEU A 70 -4.94 -4.99 -13.23
C LEU A 70 -3.72 -4.31 -12.58
N MET A 71 -2.59 -5.02 -12.44
CA MET A 71 -1.36 -4.45 -11.86
C MET A 71 -0.66 -3.49 -12.81
N LEU A 72 -0.23 -3.98 -13.98
CA LEU A 72 0.26 -3.18 -15.10
C LEU A 72 -0.57 -3.54 -16.33
N HIS A 73 -1.13 -2.52 -16.99
CA HIS A 73 -1.87 -2.71 -18.24
C HIS A 73 -0.91 -2.98 -19.41
N VAL A 74 -0.36 -4.20 -19.45
CA VAL A 74 0.50 -4.70 -20.51
C VAL A 74 -0.33 -5.03 -21.75
N PHE A 75 -1.52 -5.57 -21.53
CA PHE A 75 -2.45 -5.95 -22.59
C PHE A 75 -3.68 -5.07 -22.54
N LYS A 76 -4.25 -4.81 -23.71
CA LYS A 76 -5.58 -4.23 -23.80
C LYS A 76 -6.60 -5.33 -23.50
N SER A 77 -6.90 -5.56 -22.23
CA SER A 77 -7.86 -6.59 -21.82
C SER A 77 -9.30 -6.17 -22.17
N ASP A 78 -9.91 -6.89 -23.12
CA ASP A 78 -11.30 -6.69 -23.54
C ASP A 78 -12.32 -7.33 -22.59
N LYS A 79 -11.87 -8.14 -21.62
CA LYS A 79 -12.76 -8.77 -20.63
C LYS A 79 -13.30 -7.73 -19.65
N GLN A 80 -14.61 -7.58 -19.64
CA GLN A 80 -15.34 -6.70 -18.72
C GLN A 80 -16.02 -7.54 -17.65
N PHE A 81 -16.12 -7.00 -16.43
CA PHE A 81 -16.91 -7.59 -15.35
C PHE A 81 -18.40 -7.35 -15.65
N ASN A 82 -18.98 -8.13 -16.56
CA ASN A 82 -20.34 -7.93 -17.07
C ASN A 82 -21.29 -9.10 -16.75
N LEU A 83 -20.78 -10.19 -16.18
CA LEU A 83 -21.59 -11.30 -15.72
C LEU A 83 -22.12 -11.02 -14.30
N PRO A 84 -23.25 -11.65 -13.93
CA PRO A 84 -23.82 -11.52 -12.60
C PRO A 84 -22.82 -11.83 -11.49
N PRO A 85 -23.01 -11.22 -10.30
CA PRO A 85 -22.21 -11.56 -9.15
C PRO A 85 -22.39 -13.00 -8.68
N THR A 86 -21.38 -13.52 -7.99
CA THR A 86 -21.43 -14.77 -7.24
C THR A 86 -21.45 -14.49 -5.74
N ILE A 87 -21.69 -15.53 -4.94
CA ILE A 87 -21.57 -15.45 -3.48
C ILE A 87 -20.11 -15.12 -3.09
N ASP A 88 -19.14 -15.77 -3.74
CA ASP A 88 -17.72 -15.59 -3.46
C ASP A 88 -17.20 -14.20 -3.85
N SER A 89 -17.84 -13.55 -4.84
CA SER A 89 -17.51 -12.17 -5.22
C SER A 89 -18.17 -11.13 -4.30
N TYR A 90 -18.92 -11.55 -3.28
CA TYR A 90 -19.68 -10.67 -2.37
C TYR A 90 -20.52 -9.62 -3.11
N PHE A 91 -21.22 -10.07 -4.14
CA PHE A 91 -22.08 -9.26 -4.98
C PHE A 91 -21.34 -8.32 -5.96
N ALA A 92 -20.04 -8.51 -6.18
CA ALA A 92 -19.30 -7.82 -7.24
C ALA A 92 -19.49 -8.51 -8.61
N GLN A 93 -19.57 -7.74 -9.69
CA GLN A 93 -19.68 -8.26 -11.05
C GLN A 93 -18.49 -9.15 -11.43
N THR A 94 -18.74 -10.14 -12.27
CA THR A 94 -17.76 -11.16 -12.64
C THR A 94 -17.58 -11.28 -14.15
N PHE A 95 -16.65 -12.14 -14.58
CA PHE A 95 -16.65 -12.78 -15.90
C PHE A 95 -16.12 -14.22 -15.75
N VAL A 96 -16.25 -15.05 -16.79
CA VAL A 96 -15.69 -16.41 -16.78
C VAL A 96 -14.33 -16.45 -17.49
N GLN A 97 -13.36 -17.09 -16.84
CA GLN A 97 -12.03 -17.35 -17.38
C GLN A 97 -11.82 -18.84 -17.54
N ASN A 98 -11.20 -19.22 -18.65
CA ASN A 98 -10.74 -20.58 -18.88
C ASN A 98 -9.22 -20.60 -18.72
N TYR A 99 -8.72 -21.44 -17.83
CA TYR A 99 -7.30 -21.67 -17.61
C TYR A 99 -7.03 -23.17 -17.61
N LYS A 100 -6.24 -23.63 -18.58
CA LYS A 100 -6.05 -25.07 -18.87
C LYS A 100 -7.41 -25.77 -19.01
N THR A 101 -7.71 -26.75 -18.17
CA THR A 101 -8.98 -27.49 -18.15
C THR A 101 -10.03 -26.88 -17.21
N LEU A 102 -9.70 -25.79 -16.51
CA LEU A 102 -10.56 -25.15 -15.52
C LEU A 102 -11.33 -23.98 -16.12
N SER A 103 -12.57 -23.81 -15.67
CA SER A 103 -13.41 -22.66 -15.96
C SER A 103 -13.96 -22.11 -14.65
N PHE A 104 -13.67 -20.84 -14.35
CA PHE A 104 -14.06 -20.24 -13.08
C PHE A 104 -14.45 -18.76 -13.21
N PRO A 105 -15.31 -18.25 -12.31
CA PRO A 105 -15.64 -16.83 -12.25
C PRO A 105 -14.44 -16.01 -11.72
N VAL A 106 -14.23 -14.84 -12.30
CA VAL A 106 -13.19 -13.88 -11.93
C VAL A 106 -13.82 -12.54 -11.58
N TRP A 107 -13.37 -11.93 -10.48
CA TRP A 107 -13.71 -10.58 -10.02
C TRP A 107 -12.44 -9.87 -9.58
N ARG A 108 -12.52 -8.55 -9.37
CA ARG A 108 -11.36 -7.70 -9.04
C ARG A 108 -10.56 -8.20 -7.84
N ASP A 109 -11.21 -8.47 -6.72
CA ASP A 109 -10.50 -8.85 -5.49
C ASP A 109 -9.85 -10.25 -5.58
N LYS A 110 -10.37 -11.15 -6.44
CA LYS A 110 -9.73 -12.43 -6.74
C LYS A 110 -8.42 -12.25 -7.50
N ILE A 111 -8.38 -11.31 -8.44
CA ILE A 111 -7.15 -10.94 -9.16
C ILE A 111 -6.14 -10.36 -8.16
N ASN A 112 -6.57 -9.51 -7.23
CA ASN A 112 -5.68 -8.98 -6.21
C ASN A 112 -5.15 -10.09 -5.27
N GLY A 113 -6.00 -11.02 -4.81
CA GLY A 113 -5.52 -12.17 -4.04
C GLY A 113 -4.45 -12.99 -4.78
N PHE A 114 -4.63 -13.20 -6.09
CA PHE A 114 -3.63 -13.83 -6.95
C PHE A 114 -2.34 -13.01 -7.06
N GLN A 115 -2.41 -11.69 -7.20
CA GLN A 115 -1.25 -10.79 -7.27
C GLN A 115 -0.33 -10.96 -6.06
N HIS A 116 -0.91 -10.89 -4.86
CA HIS A 116 -0.16 -11.02 -3.60
C HIS A 116 0.46 -12.40 -3.45
N SER A 117 -0.31 -13.47 -3.69
CA SER A 117 0.21 -14.83 -3.60
C SER A 117 1.26 -15.15 -4.67
N TYR A 118 1.02 -14.79 -5.94
CA TYR A 118 1.96 -15.08 -7.02
C TYR A 118 3.23 -14.24 -6.91
N GLY A 119 3.12 -12.93 -6.66
CA GLY A 119 4.27 -12.04 -6.53
C GLY A 119 5.19 -12.45 -5.36
N SER A 120 4.61 -12.80 -4.22
CA SER A 120 5.39 -13.25 -3.05
C SER A 120 6.01 -14.63 -3.24
N ALA A 121 5.35 -15.51 -4.02
CA ALA A 121 5.92 -16.78 -4.44
C ALA A 121 7.14 -16.60 -5.35
N LEU A 122 7.06 -15.72 -6.36
CA LEU A 122 8.21 -15.40 -7.22
C LEU A 122 9.39 -14.88 -6.38
N ALA A 123 9.13 -13.91 -5.51
CA ALA A 123 10.17 -13.36 -4.65
C ALA A 123 10.76 -14.41 -3.69
N ALA A 124 9.96 -15.32 -3.15
CA ALA A 124 10.45 -16.37 -2.25
C ALA A 124 11.24 -17.45 -2.98
N TYR A 125 10.82 -17.82 -4.20
CA TYR A 125 11.56 -18.74 -5.06
C TYR A 125 12.97 -18.19 -5.35
N GLU A 126 13.08 -16.90 -5.68
CA GLU A 126 14.34 -16.26 -6.08
C GLU A 126 15.22 -15.85 -4.88
N LEU A 127 14.64 -15.13 -3.92
CA LEU A 127 15.37 -14.50 -2.82
C LEU A 127 15.32 -15.31 -1.51
N GLY A 128 14.42 -16.29 -1.42
CA GLY A 128 14.10 -17.01 -0.18
C GLY A 128 13.00 -16.33 0.65
N ASP A 129 12.45 -17.07 1.60
CA ASP A 129 11.29 -16.67 2.42
C ASP A 129 11.52 -15.34 3.15
N PHE A 130 12.67 -15.19 3.83
CA PHE A 130 12.96 -14.01 4.65
C PHE A 130 12.98 -12.70 3.82
N LEU A 131 13.65 -12.69 2.68
CA LEU A 131 13.74 -11.48 1.85
C LEU A 131 12.41 -11.18 1.16
N SER A 132 11.68 -12.22 0.73
CA SER A 132 10.32 -12.05 0.21
C SER A 132 9.37 -11.46 1.25
N ASP A 133 9.43 -11.94 2.50
CA ASP A 133 8.65 -11.38 3.60
C ASP A 133 8.91 -9.88 3.78
N LYS A 134 10.19 -9.47 3.80
CA LYS A 134 10.54 -8.04 3.95
C LYS A 134 10.13 -7.20 2.75
N LEU A 135 10.24 -7.74 1.54
CA LEU A 135 9.82 -7.04 0.32
C LEU A 135 8.31 -6.78 0.32
N PHE A 136 7.51 -7.78 0.67
CA PHE A 136 6.05 -7.64 0.67
C PHE A 136 5.54 -6.86 1.87
N VAL A 137 6.17 -6.94 3.04
CA VAL A 137 5.91 -5.98 4.13
C VAL A 137 6.18 -4.56 3.67
N ALA A 138 7.31 -4.30 2.99
CA ALA A 138 7.60 -2.97 2.45
C ALA A 138 6.58 -2.52 1.38
N ASN A 139 6.01 -3.45 0.61
CA ASN A 139 4.89 -3.17 -0.30
C ASN A 139 3.66 -2.65 0.47
N GLU A 140 3.24 -3.32 1.55
CA GLU A 140 2.12 -2.85 2.38
C GLU A 140 2.36 -1.46 2.97
N PHE A 141 3.60 -1.16 3.41
CA PHE A 141 3.98 0.18 3.86
C PHE A 141 3.87 1.22 2.75
N THR A 142 4.24 0.83 1.53
CA THR A 142 4.20 1.70 0.35
C THR A 142 2.76 2.01 -0.04
N GLU A 143 1.89 1.00 -0.10
CA GLU A 143 0.46 1.18 -0.37
C GLU A 143 -0.19 2.08 0.68
N TRP A 144 0.08 1.83 1.96
CA TRP A 144 -0.41 2.68 3.06
C TRP A 144 0.07 4.15 2.95
N LEU A 145 1.32 4.38 2.56
CA LEU A 145 1.90 5.72 2.44
C LEU A 145 1.28 6.50 1.28
N PHE A 146 0.95 5.80 0.19
CA PHE A 146 0.40 6.41 -1.03
C PHE A 146 -1.13 6.40 -1.10
N ASP A 147 -1.82 5.90 -0.08
CA ASP A 147 -3.27 5.98 0.04
C ASP A 147 -3.74 7.41 0.36
N ARG A 148 -4.05 8.14 -0.72
CA ARG A 148 -4.52 9.54 -0.67
C ARG A 148 -5.92 9.68 -0.08
N ASP A 149 -6.67 8.59 0.00
CA ASP A 149 -8.01 8.57 0.58
C ASP A 149 -8.00 8.23 2.07
N GLY A 150 -6.83 7.98 2.66
CA GLY A 150 -6.73 7.64 4.07
C GLY A 150 -7.29 6.25 4.37
N VAL A 151 -6.92 5.74 5.54
CA VAL A 151 -7.10 4.32 5.85
C VAL A 151 -8.55 4.05 6.26
N SER A 152 -9.28 3.31 5.42
CA SER A 152 -10.62 2.83 5.73
C SER A 152 -10.61 1.43 6.37
N GLU A 153 -11.76 1.02 6.91
CA GLU A 153 -11.95 -0.35 7.42
C GLU A 153 -11.74 -1.40 6.33
N ARG A 154 -12.13 -1.09 5.09
CA ARG A 154 -11.86 -1.95 3.93
C ARG A 154 -10.37 -2.18 3.79
N ASP A 155 -9.57 -1.12 3.81
CA ASP A 155 -8.11 -1.18 3.58
C ASP A 155 -7.42 -1.98 4.68
N LEU A 156 -7.88 -1.87 5.93
CA LEU A 156 -7.38 -2.68 7.05
C LEU A 156 -7.64 -4.17 6.85
N ARG A 157 -8.83 -4.55 6.37
CA ARG A 157 -9.16 -5.96 6.09
C ARG A 157 -8.46 -6.47 4.83
N ASP A 158 -8.36 -5.63 3.80
CA ASP A 158 -7.62 -5.88 2.56
C ASP A 158 -6.17 -6.23 2.88
N ARG A 159 -5.49 -5.36 3.63
CA ARG A 159 -4.13 -5.57 4.12
C ARG A 159 -3.96 -6.88 4.92
N HIS A 160 -4.90 -7.19 5.79
CA HIS A 160 -4.86 -8.42 6.60
C HIS A 160 -4.95 -9.66 5.69
N ARG A 161 -5.84 -9.63 4.70
CA ARG A 161 -5.93 -10.64 3.64
C ARG A 161 -4.62 -10.75 2.86
N ASP A 162 -4.05 -9.62 2.46
CA ASP A 162 -2.90 -9.56 1.57
C ASP A 162 -1.63 -10.09 2.26
N LEU A 163 -1.42 -9.76 3.53
CA LEU A 163 -0.36 -10.37 4.35
C LEU A 163 -0.49 -11.90 4.46
N SER A 164 -1.72 -12.42 4.60
CA SER A 164 -1.95 -13.86 4.63
C SER A 164 -1.68 -14.50 3.26
N ASN A 165 -2.19 -13.90 2.18
CA ASN A 165 -1.97 -14.35 0.81
C ASN A 165 -0.48 -14.32 0.43
N ASN A 166 0.26 -13.30 0.90
CA ASN A 166 1.71 -13.20 0.77
C ASN A 166 2.39 -14.39 1.45
N LYS A 167 1.96 -14.75 2.67
CA LYS A 167 2.52 -15.91 3.40
C LYS A 167 2.27 -17.24 2.66
N VAL A 168 1.07 -17.44 2.12
CA VAL A 168 0.74 -18.60 1.29
C VAL A 168 1.63 -18.65 0.05
N GLY A 169 1.76 -17.52 -0.65
CA GLY A 169 2.62 -17.40 -1.83
C GLY A 169 4.07 -17.75 -1.54
N ARG A 170 4.65 -17.19 -0.47
CA ARG A 170 6.03 -17.52 -0.08
C ARG A 170 6.24 -19.01 0.16
N LYS A 171 5.29 -19.68 0.81
CA LYS A 171 5.35 -21.14 1.01
C LYS A 171 5.42 -21.87 -0.33
N VAL A 172 4.55 -21.51 -1.28
CA VAL A 172 4.54 -22.08 -2.64
C VAL A 172 5.87 -21.82 -3.36
N GLY A 173 6.42 -20.61 -3.27
CA GLY A 173 7.72 -20.27 -3.87
C GLY A 173 8.89 -21.05 -3.28
N VAL A 174 8.91 -21.21 -1.95
CA VAL A 174 9.91 -22.04 -1.26
C VAL A 174 9.78 -23.51 -1.68
N ASP A 175 8.55 -24.02 -1.79
CA ASP A 175 8.33 -25.41 -2.20
C ASP A 175 8.71 -25.63 -3.67
N ALA A 176 8.39 -24.69 -4.57
CA ALA A 176 8.86 -24.69 -5.96
C ALA A 176 10.39 -24.69 -6.07
N ARG A 177 11.08 -24.01 -5.15
CA ARG A 177 12.54 -24.02 -5.11
C ARG A 177 13.10 -25.39 -4.71
N LYS A 178 12.43 -26.09 -3.80
CA LYS A 178 12.84 -27.43 -3.32
C LYS A 178 12.68 -28.52 -4.37
N THR A 179 11.77 -28.35 -5.34
CA THR A 179 11.60 -29.32 -6.44
C THR A 179 12.77 -29.29 -7.43
N GLY A 180 13.59 -28.23 -7.42
CA GLY A 180 14.67 -28.04 -8.39
C GLY A 180 14.20 -27.61 -9.78
N LEU A 181 12.92 -27.25 -9.93
CA LEU A 181 12.41 -26.65 -11.17
C LEU A 181 13.05 -25.27 -11.41
N HIS A 182 13.18 -24.88 -12.68
CA HIS A 182 13.78 -23.61 -13.08
C HIS A 182 13.01 -22.92 -14.19
N GLY A 183 13.19 -21.59 -14.30
CA GLY A 183 12.61 -20.79 -15.37
C GLY A 183 11.10 -20.96 -15.48
N ARG A 184 10.62 -21.26 -16.70
CA ARG A 184 9.19 -21.38 -17.00
C ARG A 184 8.51 -22.50 -16.20
N ASP A 185 9.19 -23.63 -15.98
CA ASP A 185 8.59 -24.77 -15.28
C ASP A 185 8.35 -24.46 -13.80
N ALA A 186 9.27 -23.71 -13.17
CA ALA A 186 9.07 -23.23 -11.80
C ALA A 186 7.92 -22.22 -11.71
N GLU A 187 7.83 -21.28 -12.66
CA GLU A 187 6.73 -20.31 -12.68
C GLU A 187 5.38 -20.97 -12.96
N GLU A 188 5.32 -21.98 -13.84
CA GLU A 188 4.10 -22.75 -14.09
C GLU A 188 3.68 -23.54 -12.85
N TYR A 189 4.63 -24.21 -12.17
CA TYR A 189 4.36 -24.87 -10.89
C TYR A 189 3.76 -23.88 -9.87
N ILE A 190 4.36 -22.69 -9.74
CA ILE A 190 3.86 -21.66 -8.82
C ILE A 190 2.45 -21.23 -9.21
N ARG A 191 2.20 -20.89 -10.49
CA ARG A 191 0.86 -20.48 -10.96
C ARG A 191 -0.19 -21.54 -10.66
N ASP A 192 0.09 -22.79 -10.98
CA ASP A 192 -0.84 -23.90 -10.76
C ASP A 192 -1.18 -24.07 -9.28
N HIS A 193 -0.18 -24.01 -8.38
CA HIS A 193 -0.42 -24.14 -6.94
C HIS A 193 -1.18 -22.95 -6.35
N ILE A 194 -0.97 -21.73 -6.87
CA ILE A 194 -1.78 -20.57 -6.48
C ILE A 194 -3.22 -20.73 -6.97
N VAL A 195 -3.43 -21.17 -8.21
CA VAL A 195 -4.77 -21.44 -8.75
C VAL A 195 -5.48 -22.52 -7.93
N ILE A 196 -4.77 -23.58 -7.53
CA ILE A 196 -5.33 -24.61 -6.64
C ILE A 196 -5.74 -24.01 -5.29
N GLY A 197 -4.88 -23.19 -4.70
CA GLY A 197 -5.16 -22.49 -3.45
C GLY A 197 -6.33 -21.50 -3.52
N ILE A 198 -6.66 -21.00 -4.71
CA ILE A 198 -7.78 -20.10 -4.97
C ILE A 198 -9.08 -20.88 -5.20
N GLU A 199 -9.07 -21.84 -6.14
CA GLU A 199 -10.30 -22.49 -6.64
C GLU A 199 -10.74 -23.71 -5.80
N PHE A 200 -9.80 -24.42 -5.17
CA PHE A 200 -10.10 -25.72 -4.55
C PHE A 200 -9.86 -25.73 -3.04
N ASP A 201 -8.68 -25.29 -2.60
CA ASP A 201 -8.30 -25.43 -1.19
C ASP A 201 -8.64 -24.20 -0.35
N HIS A 202 -9.01 -23.08 -1.01
CA HIS A 202 -9.36 -21.80 -0.40
C HIS A 202 -8.32 -21.25 0.60
N THR A 203 -7.06 -21.65 0.44
CA THR A 203 -5.94 -21.13 1.24
C THR A 203 -5.61 -19.69 0.85
N VAL A 204 -5.88 -19.30 -0.40
CA VAL A 204 -5.79 -17.91 -0.87
C VAL A 204 -7.16 -17.27 -0.71
N ILE A 205 -7.21 -16.20 0.09
CA ILE A 205 -8.46 -15.49 0.36
C ILE A 205 -8.70 -14.49 -0.77
N THR A 206 -9.86 -14.59 -1.43
CA THR A 206 -10.15 -13.89 -2.70
C THR A 206 -11.02 -12.64 -2.56
N HIS A 207 -11.41 -12.27 -1.33
CA HIS A 207 -12.23 -11.09 -1.08
C HIS A 207 -12.02 -10.56 0.34
N TRP A 208 -11.91 -9.24 0.54
CA TRP A 208 -11.66 -8.61 1.85
C TRP A 208 -12.82 -8.75 2.85
N ARG A 209 -14.01 -9.10 2.34
CA ARG A 209 -15.18 -9.42 3.18
C ARG A 209 -15.18 -10.84 3.73
N ASN A 210 -14.25 -11.70 3.30
CA ASN A 210 -14.22 -13.09 3.73
C ASN A 210 -14.11 -13.16 5.27
N PRO A 211 -15.04 -13.85 5.97
CA PRO A 211 -15.03 -13.94 7.43
C PRO A 211 -13.78 -14.62 8.00
N MET A 212 -13.07 -15.43 7.20
CA MET A 212 -11.79 -16.01 7.61
C MET A 212 -10.76 -14.95 7.98
N ILE A 213 -10.83 -13.75 7.40
CA ILE A 213 -9.89 -12.65 7.70
C ILE A 213 -9.92 -12.32 9.19
N ASP A 214 -11.08 -12.39 9.83
CA ASP A 214 -11.24 -12.06 11.25
C ASP A 214 -10.61 -13.12 12.17
N THR A 215 -10.27 -14.29 11.62
CA THR A 215 -9.59 -15.40 12.32
C THR A 215 -8.09 -15.44 12.06
N LEU A 216 -7.57 -14.61 11.16
CA LEU A 216 -6.15 -14.58 10.82
C LEU A 216 -5.31 -14.05 12.00
N PRO A 217 -4.03 -14.49 12.12
CA PRO A 217 -3.10 -13.91 13.08
C PRO A 217 -2.96 -12.41 12.90
N SER A 218 -2.55 -11.68 13.95
CA SER A 218 -2.32 -10.23 13.84
C SER A 218 -1.27 -9.89 12.77
N GLU A 219 -1.33 -8.68 12.21
CA GLU A 219 -0.34 -8.19 11.24
C GLU A 219 1.09 -8.31 11.77
N ALA A 220 1.29 -8.06 13.06
CA ALA A 220 2.57 -8.26 13.74
C ALA A 220 3.05 -9.72 13.70
N ALA A 221 2.14 -10.67 13.93
CA ALA A 221 2.45 -12.10 13.84
C ALA A 221 2.71 -12.58 12.40
N MET A 222 2.31 -11.80 11.40
CA MET A 222 2.59 -12.05 9.98
C MET A 222 3.77 -11.24 9.44
N GLY A 223 4.55 -10.58 10.30
CA GLY A 223 5.79 -9.88 9.93
C GLY A 223 5.65 -8.36 9.76
N CYS A 224 4.43 -7.81 9.87
CA CYS A 224 4.12 -6.40 9.69
C CYS A 224 3.75 -5.73 11.03
N SER A 225 4.64 -5.82 12.03
CA SER A 225 4.48 -5.07 13.27
C SER A 225 4.74 -3.59 12.98
N ASN A 226 3.82 -2.70 13.32
CA ASN A 226 3.96 -1.22 13.25
C ASN A 226 3.39 -0.51 12.02
N LEU A 227 2.63 -1.18 11.14
CA LEU A 227 1.93 -0.42 10.11
C LEU A 227 0.78 0.39 10.74
N PRO A 228 0.77 1.72 10.64
CA PRO A 228 -0.24 2.52 11.33
C PRO A 228 -1.65 2.25 10.81
N ARG A 229 -2.66 2.49 11.66
CA ARG A 229 -4.08 2.39 11.31
C ARG A 229 -4.68 3.70 10.76
N ILE A 230 -3.90 4.77 10.74
CA ILE A 230 -4.24 6.08 10.18
C ILE A 230 -3.01 6.63 9.48
N ASN A 231 -3.19 7.36 8.38
CA ASN A 231 -2.10 8.04 7.68
C ASN A 231 -2.24 9.58 7.74
N GLU A 232 -1.38 10.30 7.03
CA GLU A 232 -1.42 11.77 7.01
C GLU A 232 -2.70 12.32 6.38
N PHE A 233 -3.29 11.61 5.41
CA PHE A 233 -4.52 12.00 4.74
C PHE A 233 -5.73 11.87 5.67
N ASP A 234 -5.75 10.88 6.57
CA ASP A 234 -6.74 10.80 7.65
C ASP A 234 -6.68 12.03 8.56
N CYS A 235 -5.46 12.45 8.93
CA CYS A 235 -5.26 13.64 9.74
C CYS A 235 -5.81 14.90 9.04
N ILE A 236 -5.54 15.04 7.73
CA ILE A 236 -6.08 16.13 6.91
C ILE A 236 -7.61 16.08 6.86
N LYS A 237 -8.22 14.90 6.68
CA LYS A 237 -9.68 14.71 6.66
C LYS A 237 -10.30 15.11 8.00
N ILE A 238 -9.73 14.66 9.12
CA ILE A 238 -10.20 15.01 10.47
C ILE A 238 -10.17 16.53 10.69
N VAL A 239 -9.08 17.20 10.31
CA VAL A 239 -8.94 18.67 10.43
C VAL A 239 -9.99 19.38 9.58
N ARG A 240 -10.18 18.97 8.32
CA ARG A 240 -11.21 19.54 7.43
C ARG A 240 -12.62 19.37 7.97
N GLN A 241 -12.95 18.18 8.51
CA GLN A 241 -14.25 17.92 9.12
C GLN A 241 -14.48 18.78 10.37
N LYS A 242 -13.48 18.93 11.24
CA LYS A 242 -13.55 19.82 12.41
C LYS A 242 -13.77 21.28 11.97
N ALA A 243 -13.02 21.77 10.99
CA ALA A 243 -13.20 23.13 10.46
C ALA A 243 -14.62 23.35 9.90
N LYS A 244 -15.17 22.38 9.14
CA LYS A 244 -16.54 22.43 8.63
C LYS A 244 -17.58 22.49 9.76
N LYS A 245 -17.44 21.64 10.79
CA LYS A 245 -18.32 21.66 11.97
C LYS A 245 -18.27 23.01 12.70
N THR A 246 -17.07 23.59 12.87
CA THR A 246 -16.90 24.91 13.48
C THR A 246 -17.59 26.00 12.67
N ARG A 247 -17.40 26.04 11.34
CA ARG A 247 -18.08 27.00 10.45
C ARG A 247 -19.60 26.89 10.55
N LEU A 248 -20.15 25.68 10.54
CA LEU A 248 -21.59 25.44 10.70
C LEU A 248 -22.13 25.92 12.05
N ARG A 249 -21.37 25.72 13.14
CA ARG A 249 -21.75 26.24 14.47
C ARG A 249 -21.78 27.77 14.50
N ILE A 250 -20.79 28.43 13.88
CA ILE A 250 -20.74 29.90 13.77
C ILE A 250 -21.93 30.41 12.96
N ALA A 251 -22.20 29.82 11.79
CA ALA A 251 -23.33 30.20 10.95
C ALA A 251 -24.69 30.05 11.68
N ARG A 252 -24.89 28.95 12.42
CA ARG A 252 -26.09 28.75 13.24
C ARG A 252 -26.24 29.80 14.34
N ARG A 253 -25.15 30.15 15.03
CA ARG A 253 -25.16 31.22 16.04
C ARG A 253 -25.50 32.56 15.41
N PHE A 254 -24.89 32.90 14.28
CA PHE A 254 -25.18 34.14 13.56
C PHE A 254 -26.66 34.23 13.17
N ASN A 255 -27.23 33.18 12.55
CA ASN A 255 -28.65 33.13 12.20
C ASN A 255 -29.56 33.29 13.42
N PHE A 256 -29.21 32.66 14.55
CA PHE A 256 -29.98 32.82 15.80
C PHE A 256 -29.99 34.26 16.30
N TYR A 257 -28.82 34.93 16.30
CA TYR A 257 -28.74 36.34 16.71
C TYR A 257 -29.46 37.26 15.73
N TRP A 258 -29.32 37.03 14.42
CA TRP A 258 -30.00 37.79 13.38
C TRP A 258 -31.53 37.74 13.54
N ASN A 259 -32.09 36.54 13.72
CA ASN A 259 -33.52 36.36 13.94
C ASN A 259 -34.01 37.06 15.23
N LYS A 260 -33.20 37.04 16.31
CA LYS A 260 -33.51 37.79 17.53
C LYS A 260 -33.51 39.30 17.33
N VAL A 261 -32.62 39.83 16.50
CA VAL A 261 -32.58 41.26 16.18
C VAL A 261 -33.80 41.63 15.34
N GLN A 262 -34.13 40.87 14.30
CA GLN A 262 -35.32 41.13 13.48
C GLN A 262 -36.61 41.16 14.31
N ALA A 263 -36.79 40.20 15.22
CA ALA A 263 -37.96 40.14 16.09
C ALA A 263 -38.09 41.30 17.10
N ARG A 264 -37.03 42.11 17.29
CA ARG A 264 -37.08 43.33 18.13
C ARG A 264 -37.35 44.60 17.32
N VAL A 265 -37.19 44.54 16.01
CA VAL A 265 -37.35 45.68 15.09
C VAL A 265 -38.76 45.69 14.47
N THR A 266 -39.44 44.54 14.47
CA THR A 266 -40.87 44.37 14.17
C THR A 266 -41.72 44.51 15.42
#